data_AF-A0A3D0SAB9-F1
#
_entry.id   AF-A0A3D0SAB9-F1
#
_cell.length_a   1.000
_cell.length_b   1.000
_cell.length_c   1.000
_cell.angle_alpha   90.00
_cell.angle_beta   90.00
_cell.angle_gamma   90.00
#
_symmetry.space_group_name_H-M   'P 1'
#
loop_
_entity.id
_entity.type
_entity.pdbx_description
1 polymer ?
#
loop_
_entity_poly.entity_id
_entity_poly.type
_entity_poly.pdbx_seq_one_letter_code
_entity_poly.pdbx_strand_id
1 'polypeptide(L)'
;MNKPRLIVTNVLVFVVTGLIAFVGVPFWAFSYGFDTTEIITTVVLFFVTGMSITAGYHRLWAHKTYEAHPVVKVFLAIGGAMALQNSILHWSSDHRVHHRHVDVNDKDPYSAKK
;
A
#
# COMPACT_ATOMS: atom_id res chain seq x y z
N MET A 1 -21.83 -15.80 -8.86
CA MET A 1 -20.60 -15.49 -9.62
C MET A 1 -19.63 -16.64 -9.51
N ASN A 2 -18.88 -16.93 -10.57
CA ASN A 2 -17.80 -17.91 -10.49
C ASN A 2 -16.69 -17.39 -9.56
N LYS A 3 -16.07 -18.29 -8.79
CA LYS A 3 -14.93 -17.96 -7.93
C LYS A 3 -13.82 -17.33 -8.78
N PRO A 4 -13.28 -16.16 -8.39
CA PRO A 4 -12.22 -15.52 -9.17
C PRO A 4 -10.97 -16.42 -9.20
N ARG A 5 -10.21 -16.32 -10.29
CA ARG A 5 -8.95 -17.07 -10.44
C ARG A 5 -7.93 -16.51 -9.44
N LEU A 6 -7.16 -17.41 -8.83
CA LEU A 6 -6.03 -17.01 -7.99
C LEU A 6 -4.92 -16.45 -8.87
N ILE A 7 -4.47 -15.23 -8.56
CA ILE A 7 -3.31 -14.62 -9.21
C ILE A 7 -2.08 -15.05 -8.43
N VAL A 8 -1.32 -16.00 -8.96
CA VAL A 8 -0.18 -16.63 -8.28
C VAL A 8 0.82 -15.58 -7.80
N THR A 9 1.11 -14.55 -8.60
CA THR A 9 2.01 -13.46 -8.20
C THR A 9 1.54 -12.76 -6.92
N ASN A 10 0.26 -12.42 -6.81
CA ASN A 10 -0.28 -11.76 -5.61
C ASN A 10 -0.20 -12.70 -4.40
N VAL A 11 -0.57 -13.97 -4.60
CA VAL A 11 -0.47 -14.99 -3.56
C VAL A 11 0.96 -15.09 -3.04
N LEU A 12 1.96 -15.16 -3.93
CA LEU A 12 3.36 -15.22 -3.56
C LEU A 12 3.82 -13.97 -2.81
N VAL A 13 3.45 -12.77 -3.29
CA VAL A 13 3.80 -11.52 -2.60
C VAL A 13 3.29 -11.52 -1.16
N PHE A 14 2.01 -11.84 -0.94
CA PHE A 14 1.43 -11.84 0.40
C PHE A 14 1.97 -12.96 1.30
N VAL A 15 2.14 -14.17 0.76
CA VAL A 15 2.68 -15.29 1.55
C VAL A 15 4.14 -15.04 1.93
N VAL A 16 4.99 -14.63 0.98
CA VAL A 16 6.42 -14.42 1.26
C VAL A 16 6.63 -13.25 2.21
N THR A 17 6.01 -12.10 1.95
CA THR A 17 6.14 -10.93 2.85
C THR A 17 5.53 -11.21 4.23
N GLY A 18 4.42 -11.95 4.29
CA GLY A 18 3.82 -12.42 5.54
C GLY A 18 4.75 -13.35 6.32
N LEU A 19 5.36 -14.35 5.67
CA LEU A 19 6.33 -15.25 6.32
C LEU A 19 7.55 -14.49 6.84
N ILE A 20 8.06 -13.51 6.08
CA ILE A 20 9.14 -12.64 6.56
C ILE A 20 8.69 -11.89 7.82
N ALA A 21 7.51 -11.25 7.80
CA ALA A 21 7.03 -10.46 8.92
C ALA A 21 6.71 -11.28 10.17
N PHE A 22 6.09 -12.46 10.03
CA PHE A 22 5.62 -13.26 11.16
C PHE A 22 6.60 -14.32 11.64
N VAL A 23 7.57 -14.73 10.81
CA VAL A 23 8.57 -15.75 11.17
C VAL A 23 9.98 -15.15 11.14
N GLY A 24 10.36 -14.53 10.03
CA GLY A 24 11.72 -14.00 9.84
C GLY A 24 12.08 -12.90 10.83
N VAL A 25 11.21 -11.90 10.99
CA VAL A 25 11.43 -10.75 11.88
C VAL A 25 11.50 -11.17 13.36
N PRO A 26 10.57 -11.98 13.92
CA PRO A 26 10.71 -12.47 15.28
C PRO A 26 11.96 -13.34 15.48
N PHE A 27 12.26 -14.24 14.54
CA PHE A 27 13.46 -15.07 14.62
C PHE A 27 14.74 -14.22 14.68
N TRP A 28 14.83 -13.18 13.84
CA TRP A 28 15.93 -12.23 13.85
C TRP A 28 16.02 -11.48 15.18
N ALA A 29 14.88 -10.98 15.67
CA ALA A 29 14.80 -10.26 16.94
C ALA A 29 15.32 -11.10 18.12
N PHE A 30 14.94 -12.38 18.20
CA PHE A 30 15.40 -13.28 19.28
C PHE A 30 16.87 -13.69 19.14
N SER A 31 17.36 -13.82 17.92
CA SER A 31 18.72 -14.32 17.65
C SER A 31 19.78 -13.22 17.70
N TYR A 32 19.43 -12.02 17.22
CA TYR A 32 20.38 -10.92 16.99
C TYR A 32 19.95 -9.58 17.61
N GLY A 33 18.66 -9.40 17.89
CA GLY A 33 18.09 -8.12 18.31
C GLY A 33 17.96 -7.12 17.15
N PHE A 34 17.68 -5.86 17.49
CA PHE A 34 17.67 -4.75 16.53
C PHE A 34 18.50 -3.58 17.06
N ASP A 35 19.23 -2.94 16.17
CA ASP A 35 19.92 -1.70 16.48
C ASP A 35 19.03 -0.46 16.29
N THR A 36 19.54 0.68 16.74
CA THR A 36 18.85 1.97 16.67
C THR A 36 18.55 2.38 15.22
N THR A 37 19.42 2.04 14.26
CA THR A 37 19.26 2.39 12.84
C THR A 37 18.08 1.63 12.22
N GLU A 38 17.95 0.33 12.53
CA GLU A 38 16.85 -0.51 12.04
C GLU A 38 15.50 0.00 12.57
N ILE A 39 15.44 0.30 13.87
CA ILE A 39 14.24 0.81 14.52
C ILE A 39 13.84 2.18 13.94
N ILE A 40 14.79 3.12 13.85
CA ILE A 40 14.51 4.46 13.29
C ILE A 40 14.08 4.36 11.83
N THR A 41 14.78 3.58 11.02
CA THR A 41 14.43 3.35 9.61
C THR A 41 13.02 2.82 9.49
N THR A 42 12.65 1.82 10.31
CA THR A 42 11.31 1.23 10.31
C THR A 42 10.23 2.28 10.62
N VAL A 43 10.44 3.07 11.68
CA VAL A 43 9.48 4.12 12.09
C VAL A 43 9.35 5.18 11.01
N VAL A 44 10.47 5.68 10.47
CA VAL A 44 10.47 6.70 9.42
C VAL A 44 9.75 6.19 8.18
N LEU A 45 10.08 4.98 7.70
CA LEU A 45 9.46 4.42 6.50
C LEU A 45 7.98 4.12 6.69
N PHE A 46 7.55 3.70 7.89
CA PHE A 46 6.13 3.52 8.21
C PHE A 46 5.35 4.82 8.01
N PHE A 47 5.84 5.93 8.55
CA PHE A 47 5.18 7.23 8.38
C PHE A 47 5.28 7.77 6.96
N VAL A 48 6.44 7.67 6.30
CA VAL A 48 6.64 8.17 4.93
C VAL A 48 5.74 7.44 3.94
N THR A 49 5.66 6.11 4.02
CA THR A 49 4.80 5.31 3.14
C THR A 49 3.32 5.57 3.41
N GLY A 50 2.90 5.59 4.68
CA GLY A 50 1.52 5.89 5.07
C GLY A 50 1.06 7.28 4.65
N MET A 51 1.90 8.30 4.85
CA MET A 51 1.63 9.67 4.39
C MET A 51 1.60 9.78 2.86
N SER A 52 2.44 9.02 2.17
CA SER A 52 2.46 9.01 0.70
C SER A 52 1.19 8.41 0.10
N ILE A 53 0.61 7.39 0.73
CA ILE A 53 -0.70 6.87 0.32
C ILE A 53 -1.80 7.88 0.65
N THR A 54 -1.83 8.41 1.87
CA THR A 54 -2.94 9.28 2.32
C THR A 54 -2.92 10.68 1.71
N ALA A 55 -1.79 11.39 1.76
CA ALA A 55 -1.67 12.72 1.15
C ALA A 55 -1.48 12.61 -0.36
N GLY A 56 -0.65 11.68 -0.82
CA GLY A 56 -0.38 11.47 -2.23
C GLY A 56 -1.49 10.70 -2.95
N TYR A 57 -1.42 9.37 -2.95
CA TYR A 57 -2.24 8.50 -3.81
C TYR A 57 -3.73 8.82 -3.67
N HIS A 58 -4.19 8.99 -2.42
CA HIS A 58 -5.57 9.27 -2.09
C HIS A 58 -5.98 10.73 -2.37
N ARG A 59 -5.43 11.71 -1.65
CA ARG A 59 -5.94 13.10 -1.71
C ARG A 59 -5.48 13.86 -2.94
N LEU A 60 -4.19 13.75 -3.29
CA LEU A 60 -3.62 14.46 -4.44
C LEU A 60 -4.02 13.83 -5.78
N TRP A 61 -3.77 12.53 -5.98
CA TRP A 61 -3.96 11.91 -7.31
C TRP A 61 -5.36 11.34 -7.52
N ALA A 62 -5.95 10.63 -6.56
CA ALA A 62 -7.29 10.07 -6.71
C ALA A 62 -8.39 11.14 -6.59
N HIS A 63 -8.34 11.99 -5.56
CA HIS A 63 -9.38 13.01 -5.32
C HIS A 63 -9.07 14.40 -5.85
N LYS A 64 -7.81 14.70 -6.20
CA LYS A 64 -7.38 16.03 -6.68
C LYS A 64 -7.82 17.16 -5.74
N THR A 65 -7.74 16.96 -4.42
CA THR A 65 -8.24 17.94 -3.43
C THR A 65 -7.32 19.14 -3.25
N TYR A 66 -6.09 19.07 -3.76
CA TYR A 66 -5.11 20.15 -3.72
C TYR A 66 -4.10 20.00 -4.86
N GLU A 67 -3.39 21.09 -5.17
CA GLU A 67 -2.19 21.05 -6.01
C GLU A 67 -0.94 21.12 -5.15
N ALA A 68 0.11 20.43 -5.58
CA ALA A 68 1.38 20.33 -4.86
C ALA A 68 2.55 20.76 -5.75
N HIS A 69 3.57 21.36 -5.13
CA HIS A 69 4.83 21.66 -5.80
C HIS A 69 5.46 20.36 -6.36
N PRO A 70 6.14 20.38 -7.53
CA PRO A 70 6.70 19.16 -8.15
C PRO A 70 7.61 18.34 -7.22
N VAL A 71 8.39 19.00 -6.37
CA VAL A 71 9.25 18.31 -5.36
C VAL A 71 8.41 17.46 -4.40
N VAL A 72 7.28 18.00 -3.92
CA VAL A 72 6.36 17.26 -3.04
C VAL A 72 5.72 16.10 -3.80
N LYS A 73 5.34 16.31 -5.07
CA LYS A 73 4.80 15.25 -5.93
C LYS A 73 5.80 14.10 -6.08
N VAL A 74 7.07 14.39 -6.31
CA VAL A 74 8.14 13.37 -6.43
C VAL A 74 8.34 12.64 -5.10
N PHE A 75 8.42 13.36 -3.98
CA PHE A 75 8.59 12.74 -2.67
C PHE A 75 7.45 11.77 -2.33
N LEU A 76 6.19 12.19 -2.52
CA LEU A 76 5.01 11.35 -2.30
C LEU A 76 4.93 10.18 -3.30
N ALA A 77 5.44 10.35 -4.53
CA ALA A 77 5.46 9.28 -5.52
C ALA A 77 6.45 8.18 -5.12
N ILE A 78 7.65 8.56 -4.68
CA ILE A 78 8.68 7.61 -4.21
C ILE A 78 8.20 6.89 -2.95
N GLY A 79 7.73 7.64 -1.94
CA GLY A 79 7.24 7.04 -0.70
C GLY A 79 6.02 6.14 -0.92
N GLY A 80 5.15 6.45 -1.89
CA GLY A 80 4.03 5.58 -2.23
C GLY A 80 4.44 4.32 -2.99
N ALA A 81 5.48 4.39 -3.84
CA ALA A 81 6.04 3.21 -4.49
C ALA A 81 6.62 2.22 -3.47
N MET A 82 7.19 2.73 -2.37
CA MET A 82 7.69 1.91 -1.26
C MET A 82 6.57 1.23 -0.44
N ALA A 83 5.31 1.67 -0.57
CA ALA A 83 4.18 1.10 0.16
C ALA A 83 3.63 -0.20 -0.45
N LEU A 84 4.09 -0.58 -1.65
CA LEU A 84 3.67 -1.80 -2.36
C LEU A 84 2.15 -1.92 -2.61
N GLN A 85 1.45 -0.80 -2.81
CA GLN A 85 0.00 -0.76 -3.08
C GLN A 85 -0.32 -0.50 -4.57
N ASN A 86 0.39 -1.15 -5.49
CA ASN A 86 0.36 -0.86 -6.94
C ASN A 86 0.86 0.56 -7.30
N SER A 87 0.86 0.87 -8.60
CA SER A 87 1.24 2.19 -9.10
C SER A 87 0.20 3.25 -8.77
N ILE A 88 0.64 4.53 -8.74
CA ILE A 88 -0.24 5.71 -8.57
C ILE A 88 -1.46 5.63 -9.49
N LEU A 89 -1.23 5.27 -10.75
CA LEU A 89 -2.29 5.19 -11.76
C LEU A 89 -3.33 4.13 -11.41
N HIS A 90 -2.87 2.92 -11.11
CA HIS A 90 -3.76 1.79 -10.80
C HIS A 90 -4.54 2.04 -9.51
N TRP A 91 -3.84 2.42 -8.43
CA TRP A 91 -4.45 2.71 -7.13
C TRP A 91 -5.50 3.83 -7.25
N SER A 92 -5.15 4.92 -7.94
CA SER A 92 -6.07 6.06 -8.12
C SER A 92 -7.28 5.70 -8.99
N SER A 93 -7.09 4.85 -10.00
CA SER A 93 -8.19 4.35 -10.83
C SER A 93 -9.17 3.54 -10.00
N ASP A 94 -8.68 2.51 -9.30
CA ASP A 94 -9.51 1.62 -8.50
C ASP A 94 -10.21 2.37 -7.37
N HIS A 95 -9.52 3.32 -6.72
CA HIS A 95 -10.11 4.16 -5.68
C HIS A 95 -11.27 5.01 -6.20
N ARG A 96 -11.15 5.58 -7.40
CA ARG A 96 -12.25 6.31 -8.06
C ARG A 96 -13.41 5.38 -8.42
N VAL A 97 -13.13 4.16 -8.87
CA VAL A 97 -14.16 3.14 -9.17
C VAL A 97 -14.90 2.74 -7.89
N HIS A 98 -14.17 2.48 -6.80
CA HIS A 98 -14.70 2.20 -5.47
C HIS A 98 -15.65 3.31 -5.02
N HIS A 99 -15.21 4.58 -5.01
CA HIS A 99 -16.07 5.69 -4.61
C HIS A 99 -17.31 5.86 -5.49
N ARG A 100 -17.22 5.57 -6.79
CA ARG A 100 -18.35 5.68 -7.71
C ARG A 100 -19.38 4.55 -7.54
N HIS A 101 -18.94 3.37 -7.13
CA HIS A 101 -19.76 2.16 -7.09
C HIS A 101 -19.76 1.48 -5.73
N VAL A 102 -19.49 2.23 -4.66
CA VAL A 102 -19.36 1.68 -3.31
C VAL A 102 -20.51 0.74 -2.98
N ASP A 103 -20.17 -0.41 -2.40
CA ASP A 103 -21.12 -1.49 -2.04
C ASP A 103 -21.87 -2.15 -3.21
N VAL A 104 -21.53 -1.84 -4.46
CA VAL A 104 -22.00 -2.58 -5.64
C VAL A 104 -21.00 -3.70 -5.92
N ASN A 105 -21.29 -4.90 -5.39
CA ASN A 105 -20.37 -6.05 -5.39
C ASN A 105 -19.61 -6.28 -6.70
N ASP A 106 -20.27 -6.14 -7.86
CA ASP A 106 -19.67 -6.43 -9.17
C ASP A 106 -18.89 -5.28 -9.80
N LYS A 107 -18.93 -4.10 -9.19
CA LYS A 107 -18.30 -2.88 -9.72
C LYS A 107 -17.29 -2.27 -8.75
N ASP A 108 -17.50 -2.44 -7.45
CA ASP A 108 -16.56 -1.99 -6.43
C ASP A 108 -15.40 -3.00 -6.29
N PRO A 109 -14.15 -2.63 -6.63
CA PRO A 109 -13.00 -3.50 -6.47
C PRO A 109 -12.74 -3.90 -5.01
N TYR A 110 -13.27 -3.13 -4.05
CA TYR A 110 -13.08 -3.31 -2.61
C TYR A 110 -14.39 -3.61 -1.87
N SER A 111 -15.40 -4.14 -2.57
CA SER A 111 -16.68 -4.47 -1.96
C SER A 111 -16.51 -5.38 -0.73
N ALA A 112 -16.89 -4.90 0.44
CA ALA A 112 -16.75 -5.62 1.71
C ALA A 112 -17.72 -6.82 1.86
N LYS A 113 -18.68 -6.97 0.94
CA LYS A 113 -19.70 -8.03 0.95
C LYS A 113 -19.32 -9.22 0.06
N LYS A 114 -18.13 -9.19 -0.56
CA LYS A 114 -17.52 -10.28 -1.33
C LYS A 114 -16.47 -11.00 -0.50
#